data_AF-A0ABD0RQZ8-F1
#
_entry.id   AF-A0ABD0RQZ8-F1
#
_cell.length_a   1.000
_cell.length_b   1.000
_cell.length_c   1.000
_cell.angle_alpha   90.00
_cell.angle_beta   90.00
_cell.angle_gamma   90.00
#
_symmetry.space_group_name_H-M   'P 1'
#
loop_
_entity.id
_entity.type
_entity.pdbx_description
1 polymer ?
#
loop_
_entity_poly.entity_id
_entity_poly.type
_entity_poly.pdbx_seq_one_letter_code
_entity_poly.pdbx_strand_id
1 'polypeptide(L)'
;IQSKPVFAAAADAPKVVWRGWLTSLPPDFVSLPLFCTSGPEALTTLVKSWFERAFDCNFGSLALNSTTLNWLAALWTGCHPTCNIRHLKLAWSLPTQPPLDVSYTVNPQDAWELWNSIHPEESTDDRIDIKEVQSFINGLETHFFRHFKIYLINRSGINTS
;
A
#
# COMPACT_ATOMS: atom_id res chain seq x y z
N ILE A 1 -0.50 40.31 25.69
CA ILE A 1 0.93 40.20 25.30
C ILE A 1 1.53 39.16 26.25
N GLN A 2 1.88 37.92 25.94
CA GLN A 2 2.16 37.18 24.70
C GLN A 2 1.54 35.78 24.78
N SER A 3 0.87 35.35 23.72
CA SER A 3 0.46 33.96 23.52
C SER A 3 1.61 33.21 22.86
N LYS A 4 2.09 32.13 23.49
CA LYS A 4 3.07 31.21 22.90
C LYS A 4 2.29 30.21 22.03
N PRO A 5 2.55 30.07 20.72
CA PRO A 5 1.94 29.00 19.94
C PRO A 5 2.68 27.71 20.27
N VAL A 6 1.97 26.73 20.83
CA VAL A 6 2.49 25.36 20.93
C VAL A 6 2.35 24.77 19.53
N PHE A 7 3.50 24.69 18.85
CA PHE A 7 3.70 24.10 17.55
C PHE A 7 3.15 22.68 17.47
N ALA A 8 2.48 22.40 16.35
CA ALA A 8 2.39 21.12 15.66
C ALA A 8 2.29 19.88 16.57
N ALA A 9 1.06 19.52 16.96
CA ALA A 9 0.76 18.13 17.21
C ALA A 9 1.11 17.34 15.95
N ALA A 10 1.98 16.34 16.10
CA ALA A 10 2.56 15.50 15.06
C ALA A 10 1.52 15.02 14.03
N ALA A 11 1.33 15.80 12.97
CA ALA A 11 0.63 15.38 11.77
C ALA A 11 1.68 14.78 10.82
N ASP A 12 1.31 13.66 10.20
CA ASP A 12 2.09 12.94 9.17
C ASP A 12 3.33 12.14 9.62
N ALA A 13 3.15 11.26 10.61
CA ALA A 13 3.91 10.01 10.54
C ALA A 13 3.22 9.09 9.51
N PRO A 14 3.88 8.67 8.41
CA PRO A 14 3.30 7.71 7.49
C PRO A 14 2.89 6.47 8.28
N LYS A 15 1.66 6.00 8.08
CA LYS A 15 1.13 4.82 8.79
C LYS A 15 2.03 3.64 8.48
N VAL A 16 2.88 3.27 9.43
CA VAL A 16 3.81 2.15 9.31
C VAL A 16 3.00 0.87 9.35
N VAL A 17 2.65 0.34 8.17
CA VAL A 17 1.92 -0.93 8.05
C VAL A 17 2.87 -2.12 8.23
N TRP A 18 4.18 -1.96 7.98
CA TRP A 18 5.17 -3.04 8.01
C TRP A 18 6.55 -2.58 8.50
N ARG A 19 7.31 -3.45 9.18
CA ARG A 19 8.68 -3.15 9.64
C ARG A 19 9.76 -4.13 9.11
N GLY A 20 10.56 -3.78 8.07
CA GLY A 20 11.87 -4.41 7.72
C GLY A 20 12.92 -3.46 7.05
N TRP A 21 14.24 -3.69 7.22
CA TRP A 21 15.40 -3.06 6.52
C TRP A 21 16.64 -3.96 6.70
N LEU A 22 17.34 -4.30 5.61
CA LEU A 22 18.69 -4.86 5.60
C LEU A 22 19.71 -3.77 5.18
N THR A 23 20.70 -3.43 6.01
CA THR A 23 21.79 -2.52 5.61
C THR A 23 22.96 -3.31 5.03
N SER A 24 23.49 -2.83 3.90
CA SER A 24 24.53 -3.42 3.02
C SER A 24 24.03 -4.50 2.06
N LEU A 25 23.54 -4.04 0.91
CA LEU A 25 23.22 -4.90 -0.22
C LEU A 25 24.39 -4.83 -1.21
N PRO A 26 24.96 -5.97 -1.64
CA PRO A 26 25.95 -5.99 -2.71
C PRO A 26 25.42 -5.29 -3.97
N PRO A 27 26.29 -4.73 -4.83
CA PRO A 27 25.87 -4.13 -6.10
C PRO A 27 25.16 -5.14 -7.03
N ASP A 28 25.40 -6.44 -6.85
CA ASP A 28 24.80 -7.53 -7.64
C ASP A 28 23.47 -8.03 -7.04
N PHE A 29 22.94 -7.31 -6.06
CA PHE A 29 21.77 -7.77 -5.33
C PHE A 29 20.48 -7.58 -6.12
N VAL A 30 19.87 -8.71 -6.51
CA VAL A 30 18.70 -8.73 -7.40
C VAL A 30 17.36 -8.75 -6.64
N SER A 31 17.34 -9.15 -5.37
CA SER A 31 16.08 -9.38 -4.64
C SER A 31 16.15 -9.05 -3.15
N LEU A 32 15.34 -8.08 -2.69
CA LEU A 32 15.24 -7.71 -1.27
C LEU A 32 14.45 -8.75 -0.46
N PRO A 33 15.05 -9.43 0.55
CA PRO A 33 14.34 -10.36 1.40
C PRO A 33 13.37 -9.57 2.28
N LEU A 34 12.09 -9.92 2.17
CA LEU A 34 11.04 -9.36 3.00
C LEU A 34 10.73 -10.33 4.14
N PHE A 35 10.80 -9.83 5.37
CA PHE A 35 10.39 -10.57 6.54
C PHE A 35 9.01 -10.08 7.00
N CYS A 36 8.00 -10.92 6.78
CA CYS A 36 6.61 -10.64 7.13
C CYS A 36 6.24 -11.46 8.37
N THR A 37 5.75 -10.81 9.41
CA THR A 37 5.27 -11.49 10.63
C THR A 37 3.86 -11.06 10.97
N SER A 38 3.04 -12.03 11.37
CA SER A 38 1.75 -11.79 12.00
C SER A 38 1.75 -12.53 13.34
N GLY A 39 1.53 -11.81 14.45
CA GLY A 39 1.54 -12.42 15.78
C GLY A 39 2.01 -11.47 16.89
N PRO A 40 2.16 -12.00 18.11
CA PRO A 40 2.58 -11.22 19.28
C PRO A 40 3.94 -10.57 19.09
N GLU A 41 4.05 -9.29 19.43
CA GLU A 41 5.27 -8.49 19.26
C GLU A 41 6.47 -9.10 20.00
N ALA A 42 6.25 -9.68 21.18
CA ALA A 42 7.30 -10.34 21.96
C ALA A 42 7.96 -11.50 21.20
N LEU A 43 7.17 -12.33 20.52
CA LEU A 43 7.68 -13.46 19.74
C LEU A 43 8.39 -12.96 18.49
N THR A 44 7.79 -12.00 17.78
CA THR A 44 8.40 -11.37 16.60
C THR A 44 9.76 -10.76 16.95
N THR A 45 9.87 -10.08 18.09
CA THR A 45 11.12 -9.46 18.54
C THR A 45 12.18 -10.50 18.85
N LEU A 46 11.82 -11.59 19.54
CA LEU A 46 12.75 -12.68 19.84
C LEU A 46 13.30 -13.32 18.57
N VAL A 47 12.43 -13.63 17.61
CA VAL A 47 12.82 -14.20 16.31
C VAL A 47 13.72 -13.24 15.54
N LYS A 48 13.39 -11.95 15.50
CA LYS A 48 14.23 -10.91 14.87
C LYS A 48 15.62 -10.87 15.49
N SER A 49 15.73 -10.77 16.82
CA SER A 49 17.03 -10.73 17.49
C SER A 49 17.86 -12.00 17.28
N TRP A 50 17.21 -13.17 17.15
CA TRP A 50 17.90 -14.40 16.77
C TRP A 50 18.46 -14.32 15.34
N PHE A 51 17.66 -13.83 14.38
CA PHE A 51 18.11 -13.63 12.99
C PHE A 51 19.28 -12.68 12.90
N GLU A 52 19.21 -11.52 13.57
CA GLU A 52 20.28 -10.52 13.58
C GLU A 52 21.58 -11.13 14.09
N ARG A 53 21.54 -11.96 15.14
CA ARG A 53 22.72 -12.63 15.68
C ARG A 53 23.22 -13.79 14.81
N ALA A 54 22.31 -14.57 14.24
CA ALA A 54 22.66 -15.78 13.49
C ALA A 54 23.22 -15.47 12.10
N PHE A 55 22.77 -14.38 11.49
CA PHE A 55 23.09 -14.02 10.10
C PHE A 55 23.80 -12.67 9.97
N ASP A 56 24.15 -12.02 11.09
CA ASP A 56 24.76 -10.68 11.12
C ASP A 56 23.95 -9.67 10.27
N CYS A 57 22.63 -9.69 10.47
CA CYS A 57 21.68 -8.86 9.72
C CYS A 57 20.98 -7.85 10.64
N ASN A 58 20.13 -7.00 10.05
CA ASN A 58 19.34 -6.00 10.76
C ASN A 58 17.90 -6.02 10.24
N PHE A 59 16.95 -5.51 11.03
CA PHE A 59 15.58 -5.24 10.64
C PHE A 59 15.19 -3.77 10.90
N GLY A 60 14.97 -2.98 9.86
CA GLY A 60 14.32 -1.66 9.94
C GLY A 60 12.84 -1.68 9.60
N SER A 61 12.31 -0.61 8.96
CA SER A 61 10.88 -0.47 8.67
C SER A 61 10.55 -0.36 7.19
N LEU A 62 9.51 -1.08 6.69
CA LEU A 62 9.06 -0.99 5.31
C LEU A 62 7.78 -0.16 5.23
N ALA A 63 7.91 1.12 4.90
CA ALA A 63 6.76 1.96 4.62
C ALA A 63 6.24 1.71 3.20
N LEU A 64 4.97 1.34 3.07
CA LEU A 64 4.30 1.24 1.78
C LEU A 64 3.70 2.60 1.45
N ASN A 65 4.07 3.16 0.30
CA ASN A 65 3.47 4.39 -0.21
C ASN A 65 2.26 4.08 -1.12
N SER A 66 1.54 5.12 -1.54
CA SER A 66 0.39 4.97 -2.44
C SER A 66 0.73 4.21 -3.71
N THR A 67 1.88 4.48 -4.33
CA THR A 67 2.26 3.82 -5.59
C THR A 67 2.44 2.32 -5.36
N THR A 68 3.14 1.93 -4.29
CA THR A 68 3.31 0.51 -3.95
C THR A 68 1.98 -0.17 -3.65
N LEU A 69 1.06 0.51 -2.95
CA LEU A 69 -0.29 -0.02 -2.70
C LEU A 69 -1.10 -0.19 -3.99
N ASN A 70 -0.99 0.75 -4.93
CA ASN A 70 -1.64 0.67 -6.24
C ASN A 70 -1.13 -0.55 -7.04
N TRP A 71 0.19 -0.75 -7.05
CA TRP A 71 0.81 -1.94 -7.64
C TRP A 71 0.33 -3.23 -6.99
N LEU A 72 0.29 -3.29 -5.66
CA LEU A 72 -0.19 -4.46 -4.93
C LEU A 72 -1.66 -4.75 -5.23
N ALA A 73 -2.50 -3.71 -5.33
CA ALA A 73 -3.91 -3.87 -5.68
C ALA A 73 -4.09 -4.46 -7.09
N ALA A 74 -3.35 -3.95 -8.08
CA ALA A 74 -3.37 -4.47 -9.45
C ALA A 74 -2.86 -5.92 -9.51
N LEU A 75 -1.68 -6.19 -8.94
CA LEU A 75 -1.06 -7.52 -8.93
C LEU A 75 -1.94 -8.57 -8.25
N TRP A 76 -2.47 -8.26 -7.06
CA TRP A 76 -3.38 -9.19 -6.39
C TRP A 76 -4.64 -9.43 -7.21
N THR A 77 -5.24 -8.39 -7.78
CA THR A 77 -6.45 -8.54 -8.60
C THR A 77 -6.19 -9.44 -9.81
N GLY A 78 -5.06 -9.30 -10.49
CA GLY A 78 -4.64 -10.20 -11.57
C GLY A 78 -4.47 -11.66 -11.13
N CYS A 79 -4.09 -11.90 -9.87
CA CYS A 79 -4.01 -13.24 -9.30
C CYS A 79 -5.35 -13.79 -8.77
N HIS A 80 -6.48 -13.10 -8.94
CA HIS A 80 -7.78 -13.58 -8.41
C HIS A 80 -8.12 -15.04 -8.76
N PRO A 81 -7.91 -15.52 -10.02
CA PRO A 81 -8.23 -16.89 -10.41
C PRO A 81 -7.46 -17.95 -9.63
N THR A 82 -6.27 -17.62 -9.12
CA THR A 82 -5.37 -18.55 -8.42
C THR A 82 -5.41 -18.39 -6.90
N CYS A 83 -5.75 -17.19 -6.41
CA CYS A 83 -5.57 -16.81 -5.00
C CYS A 83 -6.89 -16.67 -4.19
N ASN A 84 -8.06 -16.91 -4.80
CA ASN A 84 -9.39 -16.85 -4.13
C ASN A 84 -9.59 -15.61 -3.25
N ILE A 85 -9.29 -14.44 -3.82
CA ILE A 85 -9.43 -13.14 -3.14
C ILE A 85 -10.90 -12.90 -2.80
N ARG A 86 -11.18 -12.58 -1.53
CA ARG A 86 -12.55 -12.41 -1.04
C ARG A 86 -13.16 -11.05 -1.39
N HIS A 87 -12.35 -9.99 -1.34
CA HIS A 87 -12.78 -8.63 -1.66
C HIS A 87 -11.57 -7.72 -1.85
N LEU A 88 -11.71 -6.72 -2.70
CA LEU A 88 -10.78 -5.60 -2.79
C LEU A 88 -11.31 -4.45 -1.94
N LYS A 89 -10.60 -4.08 -0.88
CA LYS A 89 -10.99 -2.97 -0.01
C LYS A 89 -9.96 -1.86 -0.04
N LEU A 90 -10.38 -0.69 -0.49
CA LEU A 90 -9.61 0.55 -0.40
C LEU A 90 -10.10 1.33 0.82
N ALA A 91 -9.15 1.92 1.56
CA ALA A 91 -9.45 2.70 2.76
C ALA A 91 -8.64 3.99 2.76
N TRP A 92 -9.31 5.09 3.07
CA TRP A 92 -8.72 6.42 3.18
C TRP A 92 -9.07 7.00 4.55
N SER A 93 -8.08 7.60 5.19
CA SER A 93 -8.28 8.38 6.41
C SER A 93 -8.18 9.86 6.04
N LEU A 94 -9.26 10.61 6.27
CA LEU A 94 -9.33 12.02 5.94
C LEU A 94 -8.81 12.87 7.12
N PRO A 95 -8.04 13.94 6.86
CA PRO A 95 -7.50 14.82 7.89
C PRO A 95 -8.57 15.81 8.39
N THR A 96 -9.73 15.31 8.84
CA THR A 96 -10.82 16.10 9.41
C THR A 96 -10.84 15.98 10.94
N GLN A 97 -11.51 16.92 11.62
CA GLN A 97 -11.87 16.79 13.03
C GLN A 97 -13.40 16.76 13.16
N PRO A 98 -14.00 15.66 13.67
CA PRO A 98 -13.37 14.38 14.04
C PRO A 98 -12.77 13.63 12.83
N PRO A 99 -11.82 12.71 13.06
CA PRO A 99 -11.22 11.91 11.99
C PRO A 99 -12.30 11.09 11.29
N LEU A 100 -12.32 11.15 9.97
CA LEU A 100 -13.28 10.43 9.15
C LEU A 100 -12.55 9.38 8.31
N ASP A 101 -12.90 8.12 8.53
CA ASP A 101 -12.40 7.00 7.75
C ASP A 101 -13.43 6.60 6.69
N VAL A 102 -13.00 6.56 5.44
CA VAL A 102 -13.80 6.12 4.29
C VAL A 102 -13.27 4.78 3.82
N SER A 103 -14.15 3.80 3.67
CA SER A 103 -13.78 2.52 3.07
C SER A 103 -14.68 2.15 1.91
N TYR A 104 -14.07 1.73 0.82
CA TYR A 104 -14.73 1.28 -0.40
C TYR A 104 -14.37 -0.19 -0.62
N THR A 105 -15.39 -1.05 -0.68
CA THR A 105 -15.21 -2.50 -0.90
C THR A 105 -15.84 -2.86 -2.23
N VAL A 106 -15.07 -3.54 -3.07
CA VAL A 106 -15.46 -3.99 -4.40
C VAL A 106 -15.56 -5.51 -4.40
N ASN A 107 -16.57 -6.02 -5.09
CA ASN A 107 -16.65 -7.45 -5.37
C ASN A 107 -15.40 -7.88 -6.15
N PRO A 108 -14.73 -8.98 -5.75
CA PRO A 108 -13.50 -9.40 -6.42
C PRO A 108 -13.71 -9.73 -7.91
N GLN A 109 -14.90 -10.20 -8.31
CA GLN A 109 -15.24 -10.46 -9.70
C GLN A 109 -15.28 -9.17 -10.52
N ASP A 110 -15.98 -8.14 -10.04
CA ASP A 110 -16.07 -6.84 -10.72
C ASP A 110 -14.68 -6.17 -10.85
N ALA A 111 -13.85 -6.29 -9.81
CA ALA A 111 -12.48 -5.80 -9.83
C ALA A 111 -11.63 -6.55 -10.85
N TRP A 112 -11.79 -7.88 -10.95
CA TRP A 112 -11.09 -8.71 -11.91
C TRP A 112 -11.53 -8.43 -13.36
N GLU A 113 -12.83 -8.25 -13.61
CA GLU A 113 -13.33 -7.84 -14.94
C GLU A 113 -12.79 -6.47 -15.35
N LEU A 114 -12.73 -5.51 -14.42
CA LEU A 114 -12.10 -4.22 -14.67
C LEU A 114 -10.62 -4.38 -15.00
N TRP A 115 -9.89 -5.21 -14.24
CA TRP A 115 -8.48 -5.48 -14.50
C TRP A 115 -8.26 -6.11 -15.88
N ASN A 116 -9.02 -7.15 -16.22
CA ASN A 116 -8.94 -7.83 -17.52
C ASN A 116 -9.31 -6.95 -18.71
N SER A 117 -10.15 -5.93 -18.50
CA SER A 117 -10.44 -4.95 -19.56
C SER A 117 -9.23 -4.06 -19.90
N ILE A 118 -8.28 -3.93 -18.98
CA ILE A 118 -7.06 -3.10 -19.11
C ILE A 118 -5.87 -3.96 -19.51
N HIS A 119 -5.73 -5.13 -18.88
CA HIS A 119 -4.67 -6.10 -19.11
C HIS A 119 -5.30 -7.45 -19.47
N PRO A 120 -5.66 -7.67 -20.76
CA PRO A 120 -6.33 -8.89 -21.20
C PRO A 120 -5.42 -10.10 -21.00
N GLU A 121 -5.96 -11.25 -20.60
CA GLU A 121 -5.17 -12.48 -20.39
C GLU A 121 -4.42 -12.98 -21.63
N GLU A 122 -4.79 -12.51 -22.84
CA GLU A 122 -4.11 -12.80 -24.10
C GLU A 122 -2.88 -11.91 -24.36
N SER A 123 -2.57 -10.95 -23.46
CA SER A 123 -1.36 -10.15 -23.59
C SER A 123 -0.14 -11.05 -23.50
N THR A 124 0.62 -11.15 -24.59
CA THR A 124 1.83 -11.98 -24.70
C THR A 124 3.00 -11.51 -23.82
N ASP A 125 2.81 -10.43 -23.07
CA ASP A 125 3.79 -9.85 -22.16
C ASP A 125 3.26 -9.96 -20.72
N ASP A 126 3.85 -10.85 -19.92
CA ASP A 126 3.56 -11.00 -18.47
C ASP A 126 3.98 -9.76 -17.66
N ARG A 127 4.43 -8.70 -18.32
CA ARG A 127 4.87 -7.46 -17.71
C ARG A 127 3.70 -6.49 -17.59
N ILE A 128 3.40 -6.14 -16.34
CA ILE A 128 2.45 -5.09 -16.02
C ILE A 128 3.17 -3.74 -16.09
N ASP A 129 2.65 -2.81 -16.88
CA ASP A 129 3.12 -1.42 -16.98
C ASP A 129 2.44 -0.53 -15.93
N ILE A 130 3.15 0.52 -15.49
CA ILE A 130 2.63 1.50 -14.55
C ILE A 130 1.37 2.20 -15.06
N LYS A 131 1.23 2.34 -16.38
CA LYS A 131 0.05 2.94 -17.01
C LYS A 131 -1.20 2.07 -16.83
N GLU A 132 -1.05 0.76 -16.87
CA GLU A 132 -2.15 -0.19 -16.64
C GLU A 132 -2.60 -0.10 -15.19
N VAL A 133 -1.65 -0.09 -14.26
CA VAL A 133 -1.93 0.10 -12.82
C VAL A 133 -2.64 1.43 -12.56
N GLN A 134 -2.17 2.52 -13.16
CA GLN A 134 -2.83 3.83 -13.03
C GLN A 134 -4.24 3.83 -13.61
N SER A 135 -4.45 3.18 -14.76
CA SER A 135 -5.76 3.06 -15.40
C SER A 135 -6.73 2.27 -14.54
N PHE A 136 -6.26 1.19 -13.91
CA PHE A 136 -7.04 0.36 -13.00
C PHE A 136 -7.50 1.14 -11.77
N ILE A 137 -6.56 1.83 -11.10
CA ILE A 137 -6.88 2.65 -9.93
C ILE A 137 -7.82 3.79 -10.29
N ASN A 138 -7.61 4.47 -11.42
CA ASN A 138 -8.51 5.50 -11.90
C ASN A 138 -9.92 4.96 -12.21
N GLY A 139 -10.04 3.73 -12.72
CA GLY A 139 -11.32 3.05 -12.90
C GLY A 139 -12.07 2.85 -11.58
N LEU A 140 -11.36 2.39 -10.54
CA LEU A 140 -11.92 2.22 -9.19
C LEU A 140 -12.35 3.55 -8.56
N GLU A 141 -11.51 4.59 -8.68
CA GLU A 141 -11.80 5.94 -8.18
C GLU A 141 -12.99 6.57 -8.92
N THR A 142 -13.05 6.39 -10.25
CA THR A 142 -14.19 6.86 -11.07
C THR A 142 -15.48 6.17 -10.69
N HIS A 143 -15.45 4.85 -10.45
CA HIS A 143 -16.61 4.11 -9.97
C HIS A 143 -17.08 4.67 -8.61
N PHE A 144 -16.15 4.83 -7.66
CA PHE A 144 -16.45 5.44 -6.36
C PHE A 144 -17.07 6.84 -6.52
N PHE A 145 -16.47 7.69 -7.35
CA PHE A 145 -16.98 9.04 -7.61
C PHE A 145 -18.38 9.02 -8.24
N ARG A 146 -18.66 8.10 -9.17
CA ARG A 146 -20.00 8.01 -9.79
C ARG A 146 -21.10 7.75 -8.76
N HIS A 147 -20.82 6.92 -7.76
CA HIS A 147 -21.77 6.54 -6.71
C HIS A 147 -21.86 7.57 -5.58
N PHE A 148 -20.72 8.04 -5.08
CA PHE A 148 -20.67 8.87 -3.87
C PHE A 148 -20.49 10.37 -4.16
N LYS A 149 -20.13 10.74 -5.40
CA LYS A 149 -19.81 12.12 -5.81
C LYS A 149 -18.69 12.76 -4.98
N ILE A 150 -17.78 11.94 -4.46
CA ILE A 150 -16.63 12.36 -3.66
C ILE A 150 -15.35 12.05 -4.44
N TYR A 151 -14.50 13.07 -4.61
CA TYR A 151 -13.15 12.89 -5.14
C TYR A 151 -12.22 12.47 -4.00
N LEU A 152 -11.71 11.25 -4.07
CA LEU A 152 -10.67 10.77 -3.17
C LEU A 152 -9.32 10.96 -3.89
N ILE A 153 -8.75 12.15 -3.77
CA ILE A 153 -7.40 12.40 -4.30
C ILE A 153 -6.41 11.73 -3.36
N ASN A 154 -5.65 10.76 -3.87
CA ASN A 154 -4.51 10.22 -3.15
C ASN A 154 -3.41 11.27 -3.08
N ARG A 155 -3.39 12.06 -2.02
CA ARG A 155 -2.46 13.18 -1.86
C ARG A 155 -1.11 12.65 -1.41
N SER A 156 -0.35 12.01 -2.29
CA SER A 156 1.09 11.89 -2.11
C SER A 156 1.73 13.24 -2.46
N GLY A 157 1.72 14.15 -1.48
CA GLY A 157 2.56 15.35 -1.40
C GLY A 157 2.58 16.28 -2.61
N ILE A 158 1.63 17.21 -2.70
CA ILE A 158 1.88 18.55 -3.24
C ILE A 158 1.13 19.57 -2.37
N ASN A 159 1.87 20.18 -1.45
CA ASN A 159 1.55 21.52 -0.95
C ASN A 159 2.04 22.49 -2.02
N THR A 160 1.14 22.99 -2.85
CA THR A 160 1.39 24.26 -3.54
C THR A 160 0.84 25.36 -2.65
N SER A 161 1.77 26.16 -2.13
CA SER A 161 1.54 27.48 -1.54
C SER A 161 0.71 28.38 -2.45
#